data_AF-A0A101ITQ3-F1
#
_entry.id   AF-A0A101ITQ3-F1
#
_cell.length_a   1.000
_cell.length_b   1.000
_cell.length_c   1.000
_cell.angle_alpha   90.00
_cell.angle_beta   90.00
_cell.angle_gamma   90.00
#
_symmetry.space_group_name_H-M   'P 1'
#
loop_
_entity.id
_entity.type
_entity.pdbx_description
1 polymer ?
#
loop_
_entity_poly.entity_id
_entity_poly.type
_entity_poly.pdbx_seq_one_letter_code
_entity_poly.pdbx_strand_id
1 'polypeptide(L)'
;MSLYDRWQGSELSVLEKELIFNRENTGFVQYDTKDGKYFYLHPSPFLNSPKKEIFCTELCDPPAEHTFVEVDIESEREFPLKGSQDHITVKTICGWKPFDPSLLAERRKILDYEEIVHYFTLPFQGEEDTIEQIAKCSALYSLSSPPIVDEVGGINAAILGKKTQWNTFKGSMKVIPQDFFRSNSQYYYYISDQEKCTVKSGCEEVNRAIYRPNQYVMDIPLVVEEASPSRLSKDYRELINEEKPLITSYILDALIIKPDPMNSVEKTITDAVYTLREEYKRTGYSPYKQNLGDAIPKLTSSLARLQRASKATQSDVKDVVELWLDMHWKANKIYSSPLKVSKRYDLLDTARKLYVELHDIYGLEFWIPLDEAVTRTTLHPEEFMVSLESLVFAGYALRKAGTIKIL
;
A
#
# COMPACT_ATOMS: atom_id res chain seq x y z
N MET A 1 9.39 5.43 -11.90
CA MET A 1 10.19 6.65 -12.14
C MET A 1 11.36 6.68 -11.15
N SER A 2 12.51 7.24 -11.53
CA SER A 2 13.62 7.50 -10.59
C SER A 2 13.28 8.73 -9.75
N LEU A 3 13.63 8.75 -8.46
CA LEU A 3 13.48 9.94 -7.60
C LEU A 3 14.32 11.12 -8.10
N TYR A 4 15.38 10.86 -8.84
CA TYR A 4 16.36 11.85 -9.29
C TYR A 4 16.10 12.39 -10.70
N ASP A 5 15.19 11.77 -11.46
CA ASP A 5 14.85 12.19 -12.84
C ASP A 5 13.62 13.11 -12.88
N ARG A 6 13.37 13.87 -11.81
CA ARG A 6 12.20 14.75 -11.67
C ARG A 6 12.54 16.17 -12.13
N TRP A 7 12.60 16.37 -13.44
CA TRP A 7 12.96 17.65 -14.05
C TRP A 7 11.73 18.44 -14.53
N GLN A 8 10.59 17.77 -14.70
CA GLN A 8 9.35 18.42 -15.09
C GLN A 8 8.54 18.81 -13.85
N GLY A 9 8.00 20.02 -13.84
CA GLY A 9 7.21 20.52 -12.71
C GLY A 9 6.04 19.59 -12.34
N SER A 10 5.45 18.83 -13.27
CA SER A 10 4.40 17.83 -12.99
C SER A 10 4.86 16.69 -12.07
N GLU A 11 6.16 16.42 -12.01
CA GLU A 11 6.77 15.32 -11.25
C GLU A 11 7.15 15.71 -9.81
N LEU A 12 7.15 17.02 -9.51
CA LEU A 12 7.36 17.53 -8.17
C LEU A 12 6.08 17.40 -7.34
N SER A 13 6.27 16.98 -6.09
CA SER A 13 5.23 17.02 -5.07
C SER A 13 4.78 18.46 -4.82
N VAL A 14 3.57 18.65 -4.29
CA VAL A 14 3.08 20.01 -4.05
C VAL A 14 3.90 20.71 -2.98
N LEU A 15 4.27 19.96 -1.94
CA LEU A 15 5.17 20.46 -0.91
C LEU A 15 6.52 20.88 -1.51
N GLU A 16 7.09 20.05 -2.38
CA GLU A 16 8.38 20.35 -3.01
C GLU A 16 8.32 21.64 -3.82
N LYS A 17 7.27 21.83 -4.63
CA LYS A 17 7.07 23.08 -5.38
C LYS A 17 6.98 24.29 -4.45
N GLU A 18 6.21 24.18 -3.38
CA GLU A 18 6.00 25.29 -2.47
C GLU A 18 7.31 25.68 -1.77
N LEU A 19 8.08 24.70 -1.29
CA LEU A 19 9.35 24.94 -0.59
C LEU A 19 10.47 25.39 -1.53
N ILE A 20 10.45 24.98 -2.81
CA ILE A 20 11.42 25.45 -3.79
C ILE A 20 11.11 26.90 -4.21
N PHE A 21 9.88 27.19 -4.62
CA PHE A 21 9.56 28.42 -5.35
C PHE A 21 8.86 29.50 -4.54
N ASN A 22 8.13 29.14 -3.48
CA ASN A 22 7.24 30.08 -2.78
C ASN A 22 7.62 30.31 -1.31
N ARG A 23 8.58 29.55 -0.78
CA ARG A 23 9.04 29.66 0.59
C ARG A 23 10.56 29.68 0.65
N GLU A 24 11.09 30.56 1.48
CA GLU A 24 12.52 30.66 1.76
C GLU A 24 12.80 30.15 3.18
N ASN A 25 14.05 29.73 3.42
CA ASN A 25 14.55 29.37 4.75
C ASN A 25 13.68 28.34 5.50
N THR A 26 13.00 27.47 4.76
CA THR A 26 12.16 26.38 5.30
C THR A 26 12.48 25.10 4.56
N GLY A 27 12.64 23.99 5.27
CA GLY A 27 12.85 22.69 4.63
C GLY A 27 13.21 21.58 5.61
N PHE A 28 13.46 20.41 5.03
CA PHE A 28 13.94 19.21 5.67
C PHE A 28 15.44 19.29 5.92
N VAL A 29 15.85 19.09 7.17
CA VAL A 29 17.24 19.22 7.60
C VAL A 29 18.05 17.98 7.22
N GLN A 30 19.14 18.20 6.47
CA GLN A 30 20.19 17.21 6.26
C GLN A 30 21.54 17.81 6.68
N TYR A 31 22.25 17.13 7.57
CA TYR A 31 23.55 17.63 8.03
C TYR A 31 24.63 17.45 6.97
N ASP A 32 25.46 18.48 6.79
CA ASP A 32 26.72 18.39 6.04
C ASP A 32 27.86 17.94 6.97
N THR A 33 27.78 18.34 8.24
CA THR A 33 28.78 18.07 9.27
C THR A 33 28.20 17.24 10.41
N LYS A 34 29.00 16.35 11.01
CA LYS A 34 28.51 15.42 12.06
C LYS A 34 27.94 16.10 13.30
N ASP A 35 28.38 17.32 13.59
CA ASP A 35 27.90 18.13 14.71
C ASP A 35 26.66 18.96 14.36
N GLY A 36 26.16 18.88 13.13
CA GLY A 36 24.99 19.62 12.66
C GLY A 36 25.21 21.12 12.49
N LYS A 37 26.46 21.59 12.66
CA LYS A 37 26.76 23.03 12.56
C LYS A 37 26.52 23.59 11.18
N TYR A 38 26.76 22.78 10.16
CA TYR A 38 26.42 23.07 8.78
C TYR A 38 25.40 22.06 8.28
N PHE A 39 24.33 22.56 7.67
CA PHE A 39 23.23 21.74 7.18
C PHE A 39 22.56 22.36 5.96
N TYR A 40 21.81 21.53 5.24
CA TYR A 40 20.96 21.91 4.12
C TYR A 40 19.49 21.88 4.52
N LEU A 41 18.70 22.74 3.88
CA LEU A 41 17.25 22.69 3.91
C LEU A 41 16.75 22.17 2.56
N HIS A 42 16.31 20.93 2.54
CA HIS A 42 15.77 20.25 1.37
C HIS A 42 14.25 20.38 1.30
N PRO A 43 13.66 20.45 0.10
CA PRO A 43 12.21 20.52 -0.04
C PRO A 43 11.49 19.25 0.44
N SER A 44 12.16 18.09 0.43
CA SER A 44 11.61 16.84 0.95
C SER A 44 12.77 15.89 1.31
N PRO A 45 12.52 14.80 2.06
CA PRO A 45 13.51 13.72 2.22
C PRO A 45 13.87 13.01 0.90
N PHE A 46 13.16 13.31 -0.18
CA PHE A 46 13.29 12.63 -1.48
C PHE A 46 13.98 13.48 -2.54
N LEU A 47 14.15 14.78 -2.28
CA LEU A 47 14.68 15.74 -3.24
C LEU A 47 15.65 16.70 -2.57
N ASN A 48 16.88 16.73 -3.08
CA ASN A 48 17.85 17.74 -2.67
C ASN A 48 17.43 19.11 -3.20
N SER A 49 17.66 20.14 -2.41
CA SER A 49 17.34 21.51 -2.81
C SER A 49 18.16 21.90 -4.05
N PRO A 50 17.53 22.52 -5.07
CA PRO A 50 18.27 23.10 -6.19
C PRO A 50 18.97 24.42 -5.79
N LYS A 51 18.66 24.98 -4.62
CA LYS A 51 19.25 26.22 -4.10
C LYS A 51 20.70 25.96 -3.66
N LYS A 52 21.64 26.79 -4.12
CA LYS A 52 23.07 26.71 -3.75
C LYS A 52 23.31 27.42 -2.42
N GLU A 53 22.69 26.90 -1.37
CA GLU A 53 22.67 27.52 -0.05
C GLU A 53 23.10 26.49 1.01
N ILE A 54 23.84 26.94 2.03
CA ILE A 54 24.17 26.15 3.22
C ILE A 54 23.88 27.00 4.46
N PHE A 55 23.31 26.38 5.48
CA PHE A 55 22.94 27.06 6.73
C PHE A 55 23.96 26.72 7.80
N CYS A 56 24.34 27.70 8.63
CA CYS A 56 25.21 27.47 9.77
C CYS A 56 24.64 27.97 11.10
N THR A 57 24.85 27.18 12.15
CA THR A 57 24.46 27.48 13.53
C THR A 57 25.68 27.96 14.31
N GLU A 58 25.81 29.28 14.46
CA GLU A 58 26.87 29.90 15.28
C GLU A 58 26.34 30.42 16.63
N LEU A 59 25.05 30.79 16.69
CA LEU A 59 24.44 31.50 17.81
C LEU A 59 23.31 30.74 18.51
N CYS A 60 22.93 29.57 18.00
CA CYS A 60 21.87 28.73 18.55
C CYS A 60 22.21 27.24 18.38
N ASP A 61 21.43 26.38 19.02
CA ASP A 61 21.57 24.93 18.86
C ASP A 61 21.13 24.47 17.46
N PRO A 62 21.82 23.48 16.86
CA PRO A 62 21.45 22.99 15.54
C PRO A 62 20.08 22.32 15.52
N PRO A 63 19.28 22.50 14.45
CA PRO A 63 18.01 21.82 14.30
C PRO A 63 18.23 20.32 14.13
N ALA A 64 17.34 19.50 14.68
CA ALA A 64 17.48 18.05 14.59
C ALA A 64 17.52 17.55 13.14
N GLU A 65 18.45 16.65 12.84
CA GLU A 65 18.53 16.00 11.53
C GLU A 65 17.24 15.22 11.23
N HIS A 66 16.85 15.20 9.95
CA HIS A 66 15.64 14.56 9.46
C HIS A 66 14.32 15.17 9.99
N THR A 67 14.32 16.46 10.30
CA THR A 67 13.11 17.19 10.68
C THR A 67 12.85 18.37 9.76
N PHE A 68 11.59 18.80 9.67
CA PHE A 68 11.22 20.02 8.94
C PHE A 68 11.29 21.21 9.88
N VAL A 69 11.98 22.26 9.43
CA VAL A 69 12.17 23.49 10.21
C VAL A 69 12.01 24.73 9.33
N GLU A 70 11.67 25.84 9.98
CA GLU A 70 11.78 27.20 9.47
C GLU A 70 12.88 27.90 10.27
N VAL A 71 13.85 28.50 9.59
CA VAL A 71 15.02 29.12 10.20
C VAL A 71 15.00 30.64 10.05
N ASP A 72 15.45 31.33 11.10
CA ASP A 72 15.59 32.77 11.12
C ASP A 72 17.04 33.16 10.77
N ILE A 73 17.21 33.96 9.72
CA ILE A 73 18.52 34.34 9.20
C ILE A 73 19.02 35.60 9.88
N GLU A 74 20.25 35.56 10.37
CA GLU A 74 20.95 36.73 10.89
C GLU A 74 21.80 37.40 9.82
N SER A 75 22.56 36.60 9.06
CA SER A 75 23.43 37.13 8.01
C SER A 75 23.63 36.14 6.86
N GLU A 76 23.91 36.69 5.68
CA GLU A 76 24.17 35.92 4.46
C GLU A 76 25.52 36.35 3.87
N ARG A 77 26.31 35.37 3.43
CA ARG A 77 27.61 35.61 2.78
C ARG A 77 27.74 34.72 1.55
N GLU A 78 28.09 35.31 0.42
CA GLU A 78 28.35 34.57 -0.80
C GLU A 78 29.83 34.23 -0.95
N PHE A 79 30.10 32.99 -1.34
CA PHE A 79 31.45 32.51 -1.61
C PHE A 79 31.55 32.00 -3.04
N PRO A 80 32.58 32.39 -3.81
CA PRO A 80 32.80 31.86 -5.15
C PRO A 80 33.23 30.39 -5.08
N LEU A 81 32.60 29.54 -5.88
CA LEU A 81 33.02 28.14 -6.02
C LEU A 81 34.27 28.07 -6.91
N LYS A 82 35.33 27.43 -6.40
CA LYS A 82 36.63 27.32 -7.09
C LYS A 82 36.46 26.84 -8.54
N GLY A 83 36.86 27.67 -9.49
CA GLY A 83 36.88 27.33 -10.91
C GLY A 83 35.55 27.50 -11.67
N SER A 84 34.54 28.13 -11.07
CA SER A 84 33.26 28.44 -11.73
C SER A 84 32.80 29.87 -11.45
N GLN A 85 31.87 30.40 -12.26
CA GLN A 85 31.15 31.64 -11.94
C GLN A 85 30.04 31.43 -10.90
N ASP A 86 29.84 30.20 -10.44
CA ASP A 86 28.81 29.89 -9.46
C ASP A 86 29.22 30.31 -8.06
N HIS A 87 28.26 30.82 -7.30
CA HIS A 87 28.42 31.19 -5.91
C HIS A 87 27.61 30.24 -5.03
N ILE A 88 28.09 30.01 -3.81
CA ILE A 88 27.34 29.35 -2.74
C ILE A 88 27.06 30.39 -1.65
N THR A 89 25.81 30.44 -1.21
CA THR A 89 25.38 31.36 -0.14
C THR A 89 25.43 30.61 1.19
N VAL A 90 26.23 31.11 2.13
CA VAL A 90 26.27 30.63 3.52
C VAL A 90 25.38 31.56 4.34
N LYS A 91 24.36 30.98 5.00
CA LYS A 91 23.41 31.71 5.83
C LYS A 91 23.61 31.36 7.31
N THR A 92 23.99 32.34 8.11
CA THR A 92 24.09 32.18 9.57
C THR A 92 22.71 32.37 10.18
N ILE A 93 22.26 31.39 10.97
CA ILE A 93 20.95 31.45 11.63
C ILE A 93 21.08 31.94 13.08
N CYS A 94 20.07 32.68 13.54
CA CYS A 94 19.95 33.07 14.96
C CYS A 94 18.90 32.25 15.71
N GLY A 95 18.07 31.49 15.01
CA GLY A 95 17.00 30.68 15.60
C GLY A 95 16.32 29.80 14.56
N TRP A 96 15.50 28.87 15.05
CA TRP A 96 14.65 28.04 14.21
C TRP A 96 13.43 27.54 15.00
N LYS A 97 12.40 27.11 14.27
CA LYS A 97 11.20 26.48 14.84
C LYS A 97 10.79 25.25 14.02
N PRO A 98 10.17 24.23 14.64
CA PRO A 98 9.58 23.12 13.90
C PRO A 98 8.55 23.62 12.89
N PHE A 99 8.57 23.01 11.70
CA PHE A 99 7.62 23.28 10.63
C PHE A 99 6.79 22.02 10.37
N ASP A 100 5.47 22.14 10.40
CA ASP A 100 4.57 21.04 10.04
C ASP A 100 4.21 21.12 8.54
N PRO A 101 4.76 20.24 7.70
CA PRO A 101 4.47 20.21 6.27
C PRO A 101 3.05 19.75 5.94
N SER A 102 2.34 19.10 6.88
CA SER A 102 1.00 18.55 6.66
C SER A 102 0.01 19.65 6.25
N LEU A 103 0.12 20.84 6.83
CA LEU A 103 -0.73 21.98 6.49
C LEU A 103 -0.59 22.45 5.03
N LEU A 104 0.60 22.32 4.45
CA LEU A 104 0.82 22.66 3.03
C LEU A 104 0.27 21.57 2.12
N ALA A 105 0.49 20.29 2.49
CA ALA A 105 -0.05 19.15 1.77
C ALA A 105 -1.58 19.14 1.74
N GLU A 106 -2.23 19.57 2.83
CA GLU A 106 -3.69 19.70 2.95
C GLU A 106 -4.27 20.83 2.10
N ARG A 107 -3.61 22.00 2.04
CA ARG A 107 -4.16 23.22 1.42
C ARG A 107 -4.03 23.28 -0.10
N ARG A 108 -3.01 22.64 -0.68
CA ARG A 108 -2.74 22.68 -2.12
C ARG A 108 -2.90 21.29 -2.72
N LYS A 109 -4.14 20.81 -2.80
CA LYS A 109 -4.46 19.54 -3.45
C LYS A 109 -4.46 19.72 -4.97
N ILE A 110 -3.62 18.95 -5.67
CA ILE A 110 -3.74 18.80 -7.13
C ILE A 110 -4.76 17.71 -7.45
N LEU A 111 -4.80 16.65 -6.62
CA LEU A 111 -5.75 15.56 -6.70
C LEU A 111 -6.44 15.38 -5.35
N ASP A 112 -7.70 15.00 -5.39
CA ASP A 112 -8.43 14.48 -4.24
C ASP A 112 -8.11 12.98 -4.02
N TYR A 113 -8.35 12.48 -2.81
CA TYR A 113 -7.98 11.11 -2.49
C TYR A 113 -8.83 10.09 -3.26
N GLU A 114 -10.07 10.45 -3.61
CA GLU A 114 -10.95 9.68 -4.47
C GLU A 114 -10.35 9.47 -5.86
N GLU A 115 -9.60 10.45 -6.40
CA GLU A 115 -8.91 10.31 -7.69
C GLU A 115 -7.74 9.32 -7.60
N ILE A 116 -7.04 9.29 -6.45
CA ILE A 116 -6.00 8.31 -6.16
C ILE A 116 -6.59 6.90 -6.07
N VAL A 117 -7.71 6.74 -5.38
CA VAL A 117 -8.43 5.46 -5.34
C VAL A 117 -8.90 5.09 -6.73
N HIS A 118 -9.49 6.02 -7.49
CA HIS A 118 -9.97 5.78 -8.85
C HIS A 118 -8.86 5.26 -9.76
N TYR A 119 -7.64 5.82 -9.70
CA TYR A 119 -6.50 5.31 -10.44
C TYR A 119 -6.28 3.80 -10.26
N PHE A 120 -6.42 3.29 -9.03
CA PHE A 120 -6.24 1.87 -8.74
C PHE A 120 -7.43 0.99 -9.18
N THR A 121 -8.57 1.57 -9.57
CA THR A 121 -9.68 0.84 -10.18
C THR A 121 -9.40 0.48 -11.64
N LEU A 122 -8.73 1.38 -12.38
CA LEU A 122 -8.53 1.30 -13.83
C LEU A 122 -7.91 -0.02 -14.35
N PRO A 123 -6.94 -0.64 -13.65
CA PRO A 123 -6.32 -1.89 -14.10
C PRO A 123 -7.27 -3.10 -14.04
N PHE A 124 -8.39 -3.00 -13.35
CA PHE A 124 -9.28 -4.10 -13.04
C PHE A 124 -10.69 -3.88 -13.61
N GLN A 125 -11.41 -4.98 -13.81
CA GLN A 125 -12.82 -5.01 -14.21
C GLN A 125 -13.53 -6.07 -13.38
N GLY A 126 -14.71 -5.75 -12.85
CA GLY A 126 -15.48 -6.62 -11.97
C GLY A 126 -16.68 -5.88 -11.39
N GLU A 127 -17.25 -6.44 -10.32
CA GLU A 127 -18.25 -5.78 -9.49
C GLU A 127 -17.68 -4.50 -8.85
N GLU A 128 -18.44 -3.41 -8.91
CA GLU A 128 -18.01 -2.06 -8.49
C GLU A 128 -17.42 -2.05 -7.07
N ASP A 129 -18.15 -2.56 -6.08
CA ASP A 129 -17.72 -2.63 -4.69
C ASP A 129 -16.41 -3.41 -4.53
N THR A 130 -16.26 -4.53 -5.25
CA THR A 130 -15.05 -5.35 -5.22
C THR A 130 -13.86 -4.58 -5.78
N ILE A 131 -14.05 -3.87 -6.89
CA ILE A 131 -12.99 -3.08 -7.52
C ILE A 131 -12.60 -1.90 -6.64
N GLU A 132 -13.56 -1.23 -6.01
CA GLU A 132 -13.30 -0.13 -5.09
C GLU A 132 -12.51 -0.60 -3.87
N GLN A 133 -12.86 -1.75 -3.28
CA GLN A 133 -12.11 -2.29 -2.15
C GLN A 133 -10.68 -2.70 -2.54
N ILE A 134 -10.48 -3.32 -3.73
CA ILE A 134 -9.14 -3.61 -4.28
C ILE A 134 -8.34 -2.32 -4.44
N ALA A 135 -8.98 -1.27 -4.96
CA ALA A 135 -8.37 0.02 -5.18
C ALA A 135 -7.97 0.72 -3.87
N LYS A 136 -8.85 0.73 -2.86
CA LYS A 136 -8.57 1.22 -1.51
C LYS A 136 -7.40 0.47 -0.88
N CYS A 137 -7.38 -0.87 -0.89
CA CYS A 137 -6.26 -1.64 -0.37
C CYS A 137 -4.94 -1.34 -1.09
N SER A 138 -5.00 -1.16 -2.43
CA SER A 138 -3.86 -0.81 -3.26
C SER A 138 -3.31 0.59 -2.92
N ALA A 139 -4.21 1.54 -2.68
CA ALA A 139 -3.86 2.90 -2.26
C ALA A 139 -3.19 2.90 -0.88
N LEU A 140 -3.78 2.24 0.12
CA LEU A 140 -3.20 2.11 1.46
C LEU A 140 -1.79 1.51 1.40
N TYR A 141 -1.62 0.38 0.70
CA TYR A 141 -0.31 -0.22 0.50
C TYR A 141 0.70 0.75 -0.13
N SER A 142 0.29 1.51 -1.15
CA SER A 142 1.17 2.44 -1.88
C SER A 142 1.59 3.68 -1.08
N LEU A 143 0.81 4.05 -0.06
CA LEU A 143 1.04 5.21 0.80
C LEU A 143 1.70 4.85 2.12
N SER A 144 1.86 3.54 2.38
CA SER A 144 2.51 3.00 3.56
C SER A 144 1.86 3.47 4.87
N SER A 145 2.48 3.13 5.99
CA SER A 145 2.11 3.57 7.32
C SER A 145 3.36 4.12 8.02
N PRO A 146 3.30 5.26 8.73
CA PRO A 146 4.42 5.74 9.53
C PRO A 146 4.75 4.74 10.65
N PRO A 147 5.96 4.84 11.22
CA PRO A 147 6.24 4.28 12.53
C PRO A 147 5.16 4.67 13.54
N ILE A 148 4.62 3.68 14.25
CA ILE A 148 3.71 3.88 15.36
C ILE A 148 4.50 3.50 16.61
N VAL A 149 4.74 4.47 17.49
CA VAL A 149 5.67 4.33 18.62
C VAL A 149 7.09 3.99 18.11
N ASP A 150 7.79 3.02 18.71
CA ASP A 150 9.20 2.69 18.41
C ASP A 150 9.34 1.58 17.34
N GLU A 151 8.25 1.23 16.65
CA GLU A 151 8.25 0.15 15.66
C GLU A 151 8.40 0.65 14.23
N VAL A 152 8.95 -0.22 13.36
CA VAL A 152 9.03 0.03 11.92
C VAL A 152 7.63 0.08 11.32
N GLY A 153 7.36 1.16 10.56
CA GLY A 153 6.10 1.36 9.85
C GLY A 153 5.96 0.47 8.60
N GLY A 154 4.98 0.80 7.77
CA GLY A 154 4.67 0.13 6.51
C GLY A 154 3.55 -0.91 6.62
N ILE A 155 3.08 -1.37 5.46
CA ILE A 155 1.96 -2.30 5.31
C ILE A 155 2.42 -3.60 4.66
N ASN A 156 2.07 -4.72 5.28
CA ASN A 156 2.22 -6.06 4.71
C ASN A 156 0.87 -6.51 4.13
N ALA A 157 0.78 -6.62 2.80
CA ALA A 157 -0.40 -7.04 2.08
C ALA A 157 -0.26 -8.48 1.55
N ALA A 158 -1.25 -9.33 1.87
CA ALA A 158 -1.38 -10.66 1.31
C ALA A 158 -2.17 -10.60 0.00
N ILE A 159 -1.49 -10.72 -1.15
CA ILE A 159 -2.18 -10.63 -2.44
C ILE A 159 -2.69 -12.01 -2.86
N LEU A 160 -4.01 -12.13 -2.96
CA LEU A 160 -4.71 -13.39 -3.20
C LEU A 160 -5.46 -13.34 -4.54
N GLY A 161 -5.00 -14.13 -5.51
CA GLY A 161 -5.52 -14.11 -6.88
C GLY A 161 -4.80 -15.07 -7.81
N LYS A 162 -5.15 -15.13 -9.10
CA LYS A 162 -4.32 -15.82 -10.11
C LYS A 162 -3.12 -14.97 -10.50
N LYS A 163 -2.19 -15.59 -11.24
CA LYS A 163 -0.93 -14.95 -11.64
C LYS A 163 -1.16 -13.73 -12.52
N THR A 164 -2.21 -13.76 -13.35
CA THR A 164 -2.60 -12.63 -14.20
C THR A 164 -3.02 -11.42 -13.36
N GLN A 165 -3.89 -11.58 -12.37
CA GLN A 165 -4.28 -10.47 -11.48
C GLN A 165 -3.13 -9.99 -10.60
N TRP A 166 -2.26 -10.90 -10.13
CA TRP A 166 -1.01 -10.51 -9.46
C TRP A 166 -0.15 -9.62 -10.35
N ASN A 167 0.02 -9.97 -11.63
CA ASN A 167 0.79 -9.14 -12.57
C ASN A 167 0.09 -7.79 -12.83
N THR A 168 -1.24 -7.75 -12.86
CA THR A 168 -2.01 -6.49 -12.94
C THR A 168 -1.74 -5.60 -11.72
N PHE A 169 -1.84 -6.15 -10.51
CA PHE A 169 -1.50 -5.44 -9.26
C PHE A 169 -0.06 -4.93 -9.28
N LYS A 170 0.92 -5.76 -9.61
CA LYS A 170 2.32 -5.31 -9.75
C LYS A 170 2.47 -4.17 -10.78
N GLY A 171 1.68 -4.21 -11.84
CA GLY A 171 1.67 -3.20 -12.89
C GLY A 171 1.14 -1.85 -12.40
N SER A 172 0.09 -1.85 -11.57
CA SER A 172 -0.48 -0.61 -10.99
C SER A 172 0.46 0.03 -9.97
N MET A 173 1.28 -0.76 -9.28
CA MET A 173 2.28 -0.28 -8.33
C MET A 173 3.49 0.43 -8.97
N LYS A 174 3.54 0.58 -10.29
CA LYS A 174 4.62 1.31 -11.00
C LYS A 174 4.61 2.83 -10.78
N VAL A 175 3.66 3.34 -10.00
CA VAL A 175 3.65 4.71 -9.46
C VAL A 175 4.60 4.89 -8.28
N ILE A 176 5.05 3.79 -7.66
CA ILE A 176 6.04 3.86 -6.58
C ILE A 176 7.43 4.09 -7.18
N PRO A 177 8.21 5.06 -6.68
CA PRO A 177 9.57 5.34 -7.15
C PRO A 177 10.46 4.11 -7.10
N GLN A 178 11.31 3.92 -8.12
CA GLN A 178 12.17 2.72 -8.22
C GLN A 178 13.22 2.65 -7.12
N ASP A 179 13.68 3.81 -6.64
CA ASP A 179 14.65 3.89 -5.54
C ASP A 179 14.10 3.29 -4.23
N PHE A 180 12.77 3.30 -4.04
CA PHE A 180 12.13 2.70 -2.87
C PHE A 180 12.16 1.16 -2.88
N PHE A 181 12.49 0.52 -4.00
CA PHE A 181 12.67 -0.93 -4.06
C PHE A 181 14.10 -1.37 -3.71
N ARG A 182 14.99 -0.44 -3.36
CA ARG A 182 16.34 -0.75 -2.89
C ARG A 182 16.32 -1.08 -1.40
N SER A 183 17.02 -2.16 -1.01
CA SER A 183 17.06 -2.66 0.37
C SER A 183 17.60 -1.69 1.44
N ASN A 184 18.18 -0.57 1.03
CA ASN A 184 18.71 0.49 1.90
C ASN A 184 17.85 1.77 1.88
N SER A 185 16.68 1.75 1.24
CA SER A 185 15.74 2.87 1.26
C SER A 185 15.11 3.00 2.65
N GLN A 186 14.94 4.23 3.13
CA GLN A 186 14.16 4.51 4.36
C GLN A 186 12.70 4.07 4.20
N TYR A 187 12.15 4.23 3.00
CA TYR A 187 10.83 3.77 2.60
C TYR A 187 11.02 2.59 1.64
N TYR A 188 11.03 1.38 2.19
CA TYR A 188 11.34 0.17 1.43
C TYR A 188 10.07 -0.53 0.96
N TYR A 189 9.98 -0.82 -0.34
CA TYR A 189 8.88 -1.57 -0.95
C TYR A 189 9.39 -2.89 -1.52
N TYR A 190 8.68 -3.96 -1.18
CA TYR A 190 8.97 -5.31 -1.63
C TYR A 190 7.72 -5.95 -2.21
N ILE A 191 7.71 -6.15 -3.53
CA ILE A 191 6.59 -6.76 -4.26
C ILE A 191 7.08 -8.05 -4.91
N SER A 192 6.68 -9.20 -4.38
CA SER A 192 7.28 -10.48 -4.75
C SER A 192 6.31 -11.64 -4.64
N ASP A 193 6.61 -12.71 -5.38
CA ASP A 193 5.98 -14.01 -5.20
C ASP A 193 6.76 -14.95 -4.27
N GLN A 194 7.84 -14.46 -3.68
CA GLN A 194 8.66 -15.19 -2.72
C GLN A 194 8.64 -14.48 -1.36
N GLU A 195 8.61 -15.30 -0.32
CA GLU A 195 8.78 -14.89 1.08
C GLU A 195 10.28 -14.76 1.43
N LYS A 196 11.01 -13.91 0.70
CA LYS A 196 12.44 -13.65 0.94
C LYS A 196 12.73 -12.17 0.98
N CYS A 197 12.67 -11.59 2.18
CA CYS A 197 12.91 -10.16 2.40
C CYS A 197 14.11 -9.96 3.34
N THR A 198 15.23 -9.48 2.82
CA THR A 198 16.40 -9.06 3.61
C THR A 198 16.37 -7.54 3.77
N VAL A 199 15.73 -7.06 4.83
CA VAL A 199 15.74 -5.62 5.18
C VAL A 199 17.05 -5.33 5.92
N LYS A 200 17.73 -4.23 5.56
CA LYS A 200 18.91 -3.75 6.30
C LYS A 200 18.47 -2.81 7.44
N SER A 201 19.33 -2.63 8.45
CA SER A 201 19.07 -1.66 9.53
C SER A 201 18.89 -0.23 8.98
N GLY A 202 17.94 0.53 9.52
CA GLY A 202 17.74 1.95 9.19
C GLY A 202 16.54 2.26 8.29
N CYS A 203 15.68 1.29 7.98
CA CYS A 203 14.39 1.55 7.32
C CYS A 203 13.38 2.12 8.32
N GLU A 204 12.72 3.24 7.98
CA GLU A 204 11.60 3.77 8.75
C GLU A 204 10.32 2.99 8.45
N GLU A 205 10.09 2.67 7.17
CA GLU A 205 8.85 2.03 6.71
C GLU A 205 9.15 0.87 5.76
N VAL A 206 8.54 -0.29 6.01
CA VAL A 206 8.72 -1.48 5.19
C VAL A 206 7.38 -2.02 4.70
N ASN A 207 7.15 -1.89 3.40
CA ASN A 207 5.95 -2.32 2.71
C ASN A 207 6.20 -3.62 1.96
N ARG A 208 5.37 -4.64 2.20
CA ARG A 208 5.50 -5.95 1.56
C ARG A 208 4.19 -6.35 0.90
N ALA A 209 4.16 -6.46 -0.42
CA ALA A 209 3.08 -7.15 -1.11
C ALA A 209 3.58 -8.53 -1.54
N ILE A 210 3.09 -9.57 -0.87
CA ILE A 210 3.51 -10.94 -1.14
C ILE A 210 2.35 -11.69 -1.78
N TYR A 211 2.64 -12.34 -2.90
CA TYR A 211 1.67 -13.20 -3.56
C TYR A 211 1.48 -14.51 -2.77
N ARG A 212 0.26 -14.73 -2.26
CA ARG A 212 -0.14 -15.94 -1.53
C ARG A 212 0.86 -16.33 -0.42
N PRO A 213 1.04 -15.46 0.58
CA PRO A 213 1.96 -15.73 1.67
C PRO A 213 1.49 -16.91 2.52
N ASN A 214 2.43 -17.56 3.19
CA ASN A 214 2.19 -18.70 4.07
C ASN A 214 2.90 -18.52 5.42
N GLN A 215 4.10 -17.96 5.43
CA GLN A 215 4.90 -17.82 6.65
C GLN A 215 4.82 -16.43 7.26
N TYR A 216 4.84 -15.38 6.44
CA TYR A 216 4.85 -14.01 6.92
C TYR A 216 3.48 -13.59 7.48
N VAL A 217 3.53 -12.74 8.51
CA VAL A 217 2.35 -12.09 9.09
C VAL A 217 1.99 -10.88 8.22
N MET A 218 0.70 -10.74 7.95
CA MET A 218 0.13 -9.79 6.99
C MET A 218 -0.89 -8.89 7.69
N ASP A 219 -0.88 -7.61 7.36
CA ASP A 219 -1.77 -6.61 7.93
C ASP A 219 -3.13 -6.60 7.23
N ILE A 220 -3.14 -6.79 5.90
CA ILE A 220 -4.37 -6.79 5.11
C ILE A 220 -4.38 -7.89 4.03
N PRO A 221 -5.44 -8.71 3.93
CA PRO A 221 -5.72 -9.47 2.73
C PRO A 221 -6.16 -8.57 1.58
N LEU A 222 -5.61 -8.79 0.38
CA LEU A 222 -6.04 -8.11 -0.83
C LEU A 222 -6.47 -9.17 -1.85
N VAL A 223 -7.78 -9.38 -1.95
CA VAL A 223 -8.39 -10.42 -2.79
C VAL A 223 -8.69 -9.85 -4.16
N VAL A 224 -7.85 -10.17 -5.14
CA VAL A 224 -8.01 -9.76 -6.56
C VAL A 224 -8.61 -10.86 -7.42
N GLU A 225 -8.92 -12.03 -6.85
CA GLU A 225 -9.41 -13.20 -7.58
C GLU A 225 -10.71 -12.94 -8.35
N GLU A 226 -11.63 -12.17 -7.75
CA GLU A 226 -12.95 -11.84 -8.32
C GLU A 226 -12.86 -10.73 -9.38
N ALA A 227 -11.68 -10.11 -9.55
CA ALA A 227 -11.43 -9.11 -10.58
C ALA A 227 -10.72 -9.73 -11.80
N SER A 228 -11.06 -9.22 -12.98
CA SER A 228 -10.35 -9.52 -14.22
C SER A 228 -9.45 -8.35 -14.63
N PRO A 229 -8.33 -8.59 -15.32
CA PRO A 229 -7.55 -7.51 -15.91
C PRO A 229 -8.39 -6.72 -16.92
N SER A 230 -8.37 -5.39 -16.82
CA SER A 230 -9.11 -4.52 -17.71
C SER A 230 -8.55 -4.55 -19.14
N ARG A 231 -9.44 -4.61 -20.14
CA ARG A 231 -9.09 -4.58 -21.57
C ARG A 231 -9.07 -3.15 -22.11
N LEU A 232 -8.19 -2.33 -21.54
CA LEU A 232 -8.03 -0.93 -21.93
C LEU A 232 -7.45 -0.81 -23.35
N SER A 233 -7.97 0.13 -24.13
CA SER A 233 -7.41 0.51 -25.43
C SER A 233 -5.99 1.05 -25.28
N LYS A 234 -5.22 1.08 -26.37
CA LYS A 234 -3.85 1.60 -26.35
C LYS A 234 -3.82 3.06 -25.89
N ASP A 235 -4.68 3.90 -26.48
CA ASP A 235 -4.78 5.32 -26.18
C ASP A 235 -5.12 5.56 -24.71
N TYR A 236 -6.04 4.77 -24.14
CA TYR A 236 -6.39 4.90 -22.73
C TYR A 236 -5.26 4.46 -21.79
N ARG A 237 -4.45 3.47 -22.18
CA ARG A 237 -3.24 3.11 -21.43
C ARG A 237 -2.19 4.21 -21.48
N GLU A 238 -2.09 4.94 -22.58
CA GLU A 238 -1.20 6.09 -22.71
C GLU A 238 -1.63 7.21 -21.76
N LEU A 239 -2.92 7.54 -21.71
CA LEU A 239 -3.46 8.51 -20.72
C LEU A 239 -3.16 8.11 -19.27
N ILE A 240 -3.39 6.85 -18.89
CA ILE A 240 -3.04 6.35 -17.55
C ILE A 240 -1.54 6.50 -17.27
N ASN A 241 -0.69 6.32 -18.29
CA ASN A 241 0.75 6.50 -18.11
C ASN A 241 1.13 7.98 -17.92
N GLU A 242 0.41 8.90 -18.56
CA GLU A 242 0.57 10.34 -18.38
C GLU A 242 0.14 10.81 -17.00
N GLU A 243 -0.81 10.12 -16.34
CA GLU A 243 -1.25 10.43 -14.97
C GLU A 243 -0.29 9.91 -13.88
N LYS A 244 0.55 8.90 -14.19
CA LYS A 244 1.45 8.28 -13.19
C LYS A 244 2.33 9.26 -12.42
N PRO A 245 2.91 10.31 -13.02
CA PRO A 245 3.67 11.32 -12.29
C PRO A 245 2.84 12.05 -11.23
N LEU A 246 1.56 12.30 -11.48
CA LEU A 246 0.65 12.94 -10.51
C LEU A 246 0.34 12.00 -9.34
N ILE A 247 0.12 10.72 -9.62
CA ILE A 247 -0.04 9.71 -8.56
C ILE A 247 1.24 9.56 -7.74
N THR A 248 2.40 9.55 -8.41
CA THR A 248 3.70 9.46 -7.75
C THR A 248 3.93 10.67 -6.84
N SER A 249 3.68 11.88 -7.33
CA SER A 249 3.86 13.11 -6.56
C SER A 249 2.91 13.16 -5.35
N TYR A 250 1.69 12.63 -5.50
CA TYR A 250 0.77 12.45 -4.38
C TYR A 250 1.33 11.51 -3.31
N ILE A 251 1.86 10.34 -3.72
CA ILE A 251 2.47 9.38 -2.79
C ILE A 251 3.61 10.04 -2.02
N LEU A 252 4.46 10.81 -2.69
CA LEU A 252 5.57 11.52 -2.05
C LEU A 252 5.08 12.57 -1.03
N ASP A 253 4.06 13.36 -1.36
CA ASP A 253 3.46 14.29 -0.39
C ASP A 253 2.91 13.54 0.83
N ALA A 254 2.23 12.41 0.62
CA ALA A 254 1.59 11.65 1.69
C ALA A 254 2.59 10.97 2.64
N LEU A 255 3.73 10.49 2.13
CA LEU A 255 4.78 9.86 2.95
C LEU A 255 5.44 10.82 3.95
N ILE A 256 5.30 12.13 3.75
CA ILE A 256 5.80 13.17 4.65
C ILE A 256 4.86 13.35 5.86
N ILE A 257 3.57 13.04 5.69
CA ILE A 257 2.57 13.16 6.74
C ILE A 257 2.71 11.95 7.67
N LYS A 258 2.78 12.18 8.99
CA LYS A 258 2.97 11.13 10.00
C LYS A 258 1.81 11.11 11.01
N PRO A 259 0.58 10.74 10.60
CA PRO A 259 -0.55 10.70 11.52
C PRO A 259 -0.40 9.53 12.50
N ASP A 260 -0.50 9.79 13.80
CA ASP A 260 -0.45 8.75 14.82
C ASP A 260 -1.85 8.50 15.43
N PRO A 261 -2.52 7.38 15.08
CA PRO A 261 -3.86 7.07 15.58
C PRO A 261 -3.88 6.74 17.07
N MET A 262 -2.74 6.34 17.66
CA MET A 262 -2.67 6.05 19.10
C MET A 262 -2.75 7.33 19.93
N ASN A 263 -2.44 8.49 19.35
CA ASN A 263 -2.57 9.79 20.00
C ASN A 263 -3.96 10.43 19.82
N SER A 264 -4.78 9.97 18.86
CA SER A 264 -6.07 10.61 18.53
C SER A 264 -7.30 9.73 18.80
N VAL A 265 -7.21 8.41 18.57
CA VAL A 265 -8.37 7.49 18.56
C VAL A 265 -8.08 6.13 19.20
N GLU A 266 -7.14 6.07 20.14
CA GLU A 266 -6.66 4.85 20.82
C GLU A 266 -7.77 3.89 21.29
N LYS A 267 -8.81 4.43 21.95
CA LYS A 267 -9.92 3.61 22.46
C LYS A 267 -10.66 2.90 21.33
N THR A 268 -10.95 3.63 20.24
CA THR A 268 -11.65 3.07 19.08
C THR A 268 -10.79 2.03 18.36
N ILE A 269 -9.47 2.26 18.26
CA ILE A 269 -8.52 1.26 17.75
C ILE A 269 -8.53 0.00 18.61
N THR A 270 -8.53 0.15 19.93
CA THR A 270 -8.54 -0.98 20.87
C THR A 270 -9.79 -1.85 20.69
N ASP A 271 -10.97 -1.22 20.57
CA ASP A 271 -12.23 -1.92 20.33
C ASP A 271 -12.25 -2.62 18.95
N ALA A 272 -11.68 -1.98 17.93
CA ALA A 272 -11.53 -2.54 16.59
C ALA A 272 -10.58 -3.76 16.56
N VAL A 273 -9.47 -3.71 17.30
CA VAL A 273 -8.54 -4.85 17.45
C VAL A 273 -9.25 -6.04 18.10
N TYR A 274 -10.07 -5.81 19.14
CA TYR A 274 -10.89 -6.88 19.71
C TYR A 274 -11.85 -7.48 18.69
N THR A 275 -12.51 -6.64 17.89
CA THR A 275 -13.43 -7.09 16.83
C THR A 275 -12.70 -7.97 15.81
N LEU A 276 -11.59 -7.48 15.27
CA LEU A 276 -10.78 -8.20 14.29
C LEU A 276 -10.29 -9.54 14.85
N ARG A 277 -9.86 -9.58 16.12
CA ARG A 277 -9.41 -10.80 16.79
C ARG A 277 -10.52 -11.85 16.91
N GLU A 278 -11.71 -11.46 17.35
CA GLU A 278 -12.82 -12.40 17.49
C GLU A 278 -13.31 -12.90 16.13
N GLU A 279 -13.34 -12.04 15.12
CA GLU A 279 -13.68 -12.42 13.73
C GLU A 279 -12.66 -13.38 13.13
N TYR A 280 -11.37 -13.12 13.28
CA TYR A 280 -10.31 -14.01 12.81
C TYR A 280 -10.35 -15.38 13.50
N LYS A 281 -10.69 -15.44 14.80
CA LYS A 281 -10.85 -16.71 15.52
C LYS A 281 -12.10 -17.47 15.07
N ARG A 282 -13.20 -16.76 14.82
CA ARG A 282 -14.49 -17.33 14.41
C ARG A 282 -14.38 -18.09 13.09
N THR A 283 -13.55 -17.62 12.17
CA THR A 283 -13.41 -18.21 10.83
C THR A 283 -12.60 -19.49 10.82
N GLY A 284 -11.77 -19.74 11.84
CA GLY A 284 -11.10 -21.03 12.12
C GLY A 284 -9.95 -21.40 11.17
N TYR A 285 -10.02 -21.00 9.91
CA TYR A 285 -8.98 -21.17 8.89
C TYR A 285 -8.81 -19.87 8.09
N SER A 286 -7.56 -19.47 7.84
CA SER A 286 -7.24 -18.32 7.00
C SER A 286 -6.10 -18.66 6.03
N PRO A 287 -6.16 -18.21 4.77
CA PRO A 287 -5.12 -18.50 3.77
C PRO A 287 -3.79 -17.77 3.99
N TYR A 288 -3.71 -16.93 5.02
CA TYR A 288 -2.52 -16.17 5.42
C TYR A 288 -2.51 -16.01 6.95
N LYS A 289 -1.36 -15.61 7.51
CA LYS A 289 -1.26 -15.24 8.92
C LYS A 289 -1.59 -13.75 9.09
N GLN A 290 -2.54 -13.42 9.94
CA GLN A 290 -2.96 -12.04 10.18
C GLN A 290 -2.18 -11.39 11.31
N ASN A 291 -1.81 -10.12 11.14
CA ASN A 291 -1.41 -9.25 12.23
C ASN A 291 -2.65 -8.79 12.99
N LEU A 292 -2.88 -9.31 14.20
CA LEU A 292 -4.07 -8.97 14.98
C LEU A 292 -3.89 -7.70 15.80
N GLY A 293 -2.64 -7.31 16.10
CA GLY A 293 -2.33 -6.19 17.00
C GLY A 293 -2.21 -4.87 16.26
N ASP A 294 -1.42 -4.83 15.20
CA ASP A 294 -0.99 -3.56 14.60
C ASP A 294 -1.62 -3.28 13.24
N ALA A 295 -2.40 -4.23 12.68
CA ALA A 295 -3.03 -4.04 11.37
C ALA A 295 -3.96 -2.81 11.36
N ILE A 296 -4.88 -2.73 12.33
CA ILE A 296 -5.83 -1.61 12.42
C ILE A 296 -5.11 -0.26 12.55
N PRO A 297 -4.23 -0.03 13.54
CA PRO A 297 -3.57 1.27 13.65
C PRO A 297 -2.70 1.59 12.42
N LYS A 298 -2.01 0.60 11.82
CA LYS A 298 -1.22 0.83 10.60
C LYS A 298 -2.09 1.25 9.42
N LEU A 299 -3.18 0.53 9.17
CA LEU A 299 -4.12 0.81 8.08
C LEU A 299 -4.87 2.12 8.31
N THR A 300 -5.26 2.45 9.54
CA THR A 300 -5.89 3.73 9.89
C THR A 300 -4.95 4.90 9.64
N SER A 301 -3.68 4.78 10.03
CA SER A 301 -2.69 5.82 9.76
C SER A 301 -2.45 6.00 8.25
N SER A 302 -2.41 4.88 7.50
CA SER A 302 -2.32 4.91 6.05
C SER A 302 -3.54 5.55 5.38
N LEU A 303 -4.75 5.33 5.92
CA LEU A 303 -5.97 5.98 5.43
C LEU A 303 -5.96 7.48 5.72
N ALA A 304 -5.50 7.89 6.90
CA ALA A 304 -5.30 9.31 7.20
C ALA A 304 -4.29 9.95 6.24
N ARG A 305 -3.18 9.25 5.89
CA ARG A 305 -2.25 9.70 4.84
C ARG A 305 -2.91 9.81 3.47
N LEU A 306 -3.74 8.85 3.09
CA LEU A 306 -4.53 8.89 1.85
C LEU A 306 -5.43 10.11 1.82
N GLN A 307 -6.01 10.53 2.95
CA GLN A 307 -6.82 11.75 3.01
C GLN A 307 -5.98 13.04 3.18
N ARG A 308 -4.66 12.89 3.31
CA ARG A 308 -3.68 13.93 3.71
C ARG A 308 -3.96 14.55 5.07
N ALA A 309 -4.62 13.84 5.97
CA ALA A 309 -4.93 14.33 7.31
C ALA A 309 -3.74 14.16 8.25
N SER A 310 -3.41 15.21 9.00
CA SER A 310 -2.40 15.15 10.08
C SER A 310 -2.79 14.25 11.26
N LYS A 311 -4.09 13.91 11.40
CA LYS A 311 -4.61 13.07 12.49
C LYS A 311 -5.67 12.10 11.97
N ALA A 312 -5.68 10.89 12.52
CA ALA A 312 -6.73 9.92 12.27
C ALA A 312 -8.00 10.26 13.06
N THR A 313 -9.15 9.93 12.47
CA THR A 313 -10.49 10.11 13.02
C THR A 313 -11.14 8.76 13.36
N GLN A 314 -12.25 8.79 14.10
CA GLN A 314 -13.00 7.57 14.41
C GLN A 314 -13.66 6.97 13.16
N SER A 315 -13.93 7.78 12.14
CA SER A 315 -14.46 7.29 10.85
C SER A 315 -13.42 6.45 10.14
N ASP A 316 -12.16 6.91 10.13
CA ASP A 316 -11.07 6.18 9.48
C ASP A 316 -10.86 4.79 10.09
N VAL A 317 -11.07 4.64 11.40
CA VAL A 317 -11.02 3.32 12.06
C VAL A 317 -12.14 2.41 11.56
N LYS A 318 -13.36 2.94 11.42
CA LYS A 318 -14.52 2.16 10.95
C LYS A 318 -14.33 1.71 9.51
N ASP A 319 -13.95 2.63 8.63
CA ASP A 319 -13.74 2.36 7.21
C ASP A 319 -12.65 1.29 6.99
N VAL A 320 -11.58 1.33 7.79
CA VAL A 320 -10.52 0.32 7.78
C VAL A 320 -11.00 -1.04 8.27
N VAL A 321 -11.78 -1.08 9.35
CA VAL A 321 -12.34 -2.33 9.88
C VAL A 321 -13.28 -2.97 8.87
N GLU A 322 -14.18 -2.19 8.27
CA GLU A 322 -15.10 -2.65 7.24
C GLU A 322 -14.34 -3.20 6.02
N LEU A 323 -13.38 -2.44 5.50
CA LEU A 323 -12.52 -2.88 4.38
C LEU A 323 -11.78 -4.18 4.70
N TRP A 324 -11.22 -4.29 5.91
CA TRP A 324 -10.51 -5.49 6.35
C TRP A 324 -11.46 -6.69 6.45
N LEU A 325 -12.64 -6.52 7.05
CA LEU A 325 -13.64 -7.57 7.21
C LEU A 325 -14.11 -8.10 5.86
N ASP A 326 -14.41 -7.20 4.91
CA ASP A 326 -14.85 -7.56 3.57
C ASP A 326 -13.79 -8.39 2.84
N MET A 327 -12.53 -7.94 2.89
CA MET A 327 -11.43 -8.67 2.27
C MET A 327 -11.11 -9.98 2.99
N HIS A 328 -11.23 -10.02 4.31
CA HIS A 328 -11.06 -11.23 5.11
C HIS A 328 -12.16 -12.26 4.79
N TRP A 329 -13.42 -11.84 4.68
CA TRP A 329 -14.53 -12.71 4.31
C TRP A 329 -14.43 -13.18 2.87
N LYS A 330 -14.04 -12.32 1.92
CA LYS A 330 -13.73 -12.74 0.54
C LYS A 330 -12.61 -13.77 0.50
N ALA A 331 -11.53 -13.54 1.26
CA ALA A 331 -10.44 -14.49 1.36
C ALA A 331 -10.93 -15.82 1.94
N ASN A 332 -11.68 -15.79 3.03
CA ASN A 332 -12.22 -17.03 3.60
C ASN A 332 -13.19 -17.69 2.64
N LYS A 333 -14.15 -17.01 2.03
CA LYS A 333 -15.06 -17.62 1.05
C LYS A 333 -14.29 -18.31 -0.10
N ILE A 334 -13.25 -17.68 -0.62
CA ILE A 334 -12.48 -18.21 -1.74
C ILE A 334 -11.52 -19.31 -1.31
N TYR A 335 -11.04 -19.32 -0.06
CA TYR A 335 -9.95 -20.17 0.41
C TYR A 335 -10.29 -21.08 1.61
N SER A 336 -11.50 -21.01 2.19
CA SER A 336 -11.98 -21.84 3.31
C SER A 336 -12.27 -23.28 2.90
N SER A 337 -12.33 -23.55 1.59
CA SER A 337 -12.46 -24.94 1.14
C SER A 337 -11.27 -25.79 1.64
N PRO A 338 -11.44 -27.10 1.80
CA PRO A 338 -10.37 -28.01 2.24
C PRO A 338 -9.24 -28.19 1.20
N LEU A 339 -9.37 -27.62 -0.01
CA LEU A 339 -8.33 -27.65 -1.03
C LEU A 339 -7.17 -26.70 -0.66
N LYS A 340 -5.94 -27.22 -0.63
CA LYS A 340 -4.74 -26.38 -0.48
C LYS A 340 -4.72 -25.29 -1.57
N VAL A 341 -4.40 -24.05 -1.18
CA VAL A 341 -4.43 -22.85 -2.05
C VAL A 341 -3.68 -23.06 -3.37
N SER A 342 -2.51 -23.70 -3.37
CA SER A 342 -1.72 -23.99 -4.58
C SER A 342 -2.43 -24.91 -5.57
N LYS A 343 -3.20 -25.86 -5.05
CA LYS A 343 -3.87 -26.96 -5.75
C LYS A 343 -5.19 -26.55 -6.42
N ARG A 344 -5.74 -25.40 -6.03
CA ARG A 344 -6.97 -24.84 -6.62
C ARG A 344 -6.78 -24.19 -7.99
N TYR A 345 -5.56 -23.78 -8.31
CA TYR A 345 -5.27 -23.09 -9.58
C TYR A 345 -4.93 -24.05 -10.72
N ASP A 346 -4.79 -25.33 -10.41
CA ASP A 346 -4.72 -26.40 -11.40
C ASP A 346 -6.12 -26.76 -11.93
N LEU A 347 -7.19 -26.24 -11.30
CA LEU A 347 -8.57 -26.43 -11.69
C LEU A 347 -9.08 -25.27 -12.57
N LEU A 348 -9.99 -25.60 -13.48
CA LEU A 348 -10.78 -24.59 -14.21
C LEU A 348 -11.66 -23.79 -13.25
N ASP A 349 -11.97 -22.53 -13.58
CA ASP A 349 -12.80 -21.67 -12.72
C ASP A 349 -14.17 -22.28 -12.42
N THR A 350 -14.80 -22.89 -13.42
CA THR A 350 -16.09 -23.55 -13.30
C THR A 350 -15.99 -24.81 -12.43
N ALA A 351 -14.90 -25.58 -12.55
CA ALA A 351 -14.60 -26.73 -11.69
C ALA A 351 -14.40 -26.31 -10.24
N ARG A 352 -13.69 -25.21 -10.00
CA ARG A 352 -13.51 -24.64 -8.66
C ARG A 352 -14.84 -24.16 -8.08
N LYS A 353 -15.64 -23.43 -8.86
CA LYS A 353 -16.96 -22.94 -8.44
C LYS A 353 -17.86 -24.12 -8.06
N LEU A 354 -17.88 -25.15 -8.90
CA LEU A 354 -18.60 -26.39 -8.64
C LEU A 354 -18.15 -27.07 -7.34
N TYR A 355 -16.85 -27.18 -7.11
CA TYR A 355 -16.31 -27.78 -5.89
C TYR A 355 -16.77 -27.02 -4.64
N VAL A 356 -16.68 -25.69 -4.65
CA VAL A 356 -17.09 -24.84 -3.52
C VAL A 356 -18.58 -24.98 -3.28
N GLU A 357 -19.41 -24.91 -4.32
CA GLU A 357 -20.87 -25.07 -4.19
C GLU A 357 -21.25 -26.44 -3.62
N LEU A 358 -20.65 -27.52 -4.11
CA LEU A 358 -20.94 -28.87 -3.60
C LEU A 358 -20.45 -29.06 -2.16
N HIS A 359 -19.28 -28.51 -1.82
CA HIS A 359 -18.77 -28.51 -0.46
C HIS A 359 -19.69 -27.74 0.50
N ASP A 360 -20.16 -26.56 0.10
CA ASP A 360 -20.97 -25.72 0.97
C ASP A 360 -22.38 -26.30 1.18
N ILE A 361 -22.93 -27.01 0.19
CA ILE A 361 -24.25 -27.65 0.28
C ILE A 361 -24.19 -28.98 1.05
N TYR A 362 -23.19 -29.82 0.76
CA TYR A 362 -23.18 -31.23 1.20
C TYR A 362 -22.02 -31.60 2.12
N GLY A 363 -20.99 -30.76 2.24
CA GLY A 363 -19.74 -31.08 2.94
C GLY A 363 -18.81 -32.01 2.14
N LEU A 364 -17.74 -32.47 2.80
CA LEU A 364 -16.79 -33.44 2.24
C LEU A 364 -17.14 -34.88 2.56
N GLU A 365 -16.67 -35.81 1.73
CA GLU A 365 -16.69 -37.25 1.97
C GLU A 365 -18.11 -37.89 1.97
N PHE A 366 -19.12 -37.16 1.50
CA PHE A 366 -20.49 -37.67 1.31
C PHE A 366 -20.79 -38.00 -0.16
N TRP A 367 -21.52 -39.09 -0.40
CA TRP A 367 -22.02 -39.43 -1.72
C TRP A 367 -23.29 -38.64 -2.03
N ILE A 368 -23.25 -37.86 -3.09
CA ILE A 368 -24.29 -36.95 -3.56
C ILE A 368 -24.87 -37.52 -4.87
N PRO A 369 -26.20 -37.66 -5.01
CA PRO A 369 -26.83 -38.00 -6.28
C PRO A 369 -26.49 -36.98 -7.38
N LEU A 370 -26.12 -37.44 -8.57
CA LEU A 370 -25.64 -36.59 -9.65
C LEU A 370 -26.74 -35.65 -10.19
N ASP A 371 -27.97 -36.14 -10.27
CA ASP A 371 -29.17 -35.39 -10.64
C ASP A 371 -29.49 -34.28 -9.62
N GLU A 372 -29.33 -34.57 -8.33
CA GLU A 372 -29.48 -33.58 -7.27
C GLU A 372 -28.35 -32.53 -7.32
N ALA A 373 -27.12 -32.95 -7.55
CA ALA A 373 -25.98 -32.05 -7.69
C ALA A 373 -26.16 -31.08 -8.87
N VAL A 374 -26.56 -31.58 -10.04
CA VAL A 374 -26.78 -30.75 -11.25
C VAL A 374 -27.87 -29.70 -11.02
N THR A 375 -28.94 -30.05 -10.29
CA THR A 375 -30.08 -29.14 -10.07
C THR A 375 -29.85 -28.11 -8.97
N ARG A 376 -28.96 -28.40 -8.02
CA ARG A 376 -28.68 -27.53 -6.86
C ARG A 376 -27.53 -26.57 -7.07
N THR A 377 -26.66 -26.82 -8.04
CA THR A 377 -25.55 -25.93 -8.38
C THR A 377 -25.97 -24.84 -9.36
N THR A 378 -25.20 -23.76 -9.44
CA THR A 378 -25.49 -22.61 -10.32
C THR A 378 -24.99 -22.78 -11.75
N LEU A 379 -24.29 -23.89 -12.05
CA LEU A 379 -23.75 -24.16 -13.38
C LEU A 379 -24.81 -24.75 -14.31
N HIS A 380 -24.70 -24.44 -15.60
CA HIS A 380 -25.49 -25.14 -16.62
C HIS A 380 -25.12 -26.63 -16.66
N PRO A 381 -26.05 -27.55 -16.99
CA PRO A 381 -25.79 -28.99 -16.97
C PRO A 381 -24.57 -29.44 -17.80
N GLU A 382 -24.32 -28.79 -18.94
CA GLU A 382 -23.16 -29.08 -19.78
C GLU A 382 -21.84 -28.63 -19.12
N GLU A 383 -21.81 -27.43 -18.54
CA GLU A 383 -20.66 -26.89 -17.80
C GLU A 383 -20.40 -27.68 -16.52
N PHE A 384 -21.46 -28.14 -15.85
CA PHE A 384 -21.37 -29.00 -14.67
C PHE A 384 -20.60 -30.28 -14.98
N MET A 385 -20.92 -30.97 -16.08
CA MET A 385 -20.28 -32.24 -16.41
C MET A 385 -18.79 -32.08 -16.72
N VAL A 386 -18.42 -31.05 -17.50
CA VAL A 386 -17.02 -30.71 -17.81
C VAL A 386 -16.25 -30.34 -16.54
N SER A 387 -16.89 -29.54 -15.68
CA SER A 387 -16.32 -29.10 -14.40
C SER A 387 -16.11 -30.28 -13.45
N LEU A 388 -17.07 -31.20 -13.38
CA LEU A 388 -16.99 -32.41 -12.58
C LEU A 388 -15.88 -33.35 -13.10
N GLU A 389 -15.73 -33.49 -14.42
CA GLU A 389 -14.64 -34.28 -14.98
C GLU A 389 -13.27 -33.71 -14.63
N SER A 390 -13.12 -32.38 -14.66
CA SER A 390 -11.90 -31.71 -14.21
C SER A 390 -11.61 -31.99 -12.73
N LEU A 391 -12.64 -31.97 -11.86
CA LEU A 391 -12.48 -32.32 -10.44
C LEU A 391 -12.09 -33.79 -10.22
N VAL A 392 -12.70 -34.72 -10.97
CA VAL A 392 -12.38 -36.15 -10.88
C VAL A 392 -10.95 -36.41 -11.36
N PHE A 393 -10.57 -35.83 -12.50
CA PHE A 393 -9.22 -35.99 -13.06
C PHE A 393 -8.14 -35.45 -12.14
N ALA A 394 -8.40 -34.31 -11.48
CA ALA A 394 -7.49 -33.71 -10.52
C ALA A 394 -7.51 -34.40 -9.14
N GLY A 395 -8.37 -35.41 -8.93
CA GLY A 395 -8.44 -36.20 -7.71
C GLY A 395 -9.17 -35.51 -6.55
N TYR A 396 -10.05 -34.56 -6.83
CA TYR A 396 -10.88 -33.85 -5.84
C TYR A 396 -12.33 -34.33 -5.80
N ALA A 397 -12.69 -35.23 -6.69
CA ALA A 397 -13.98 -35.89 -6.68
C ALA A 397 -13.84 -37.36 -7.09
N LEU A 398 -14.68 -38.22 -6.51
CA LEU A 398 -14.88 -39.59 -6.96
C LEU A 398 -16.26 -39.70 -7.58
N ARG A 399 -16.34 -40.43 -8.69
CA ARG A 399 -17.61 -40.75 -9.35
C ARG A 399 -17.93 -42.23 -9.15
N LYS A 400 -19.16 -42.53 -8.75
CA LYS A 400 -19.71 -43.89 -8.66
C LYS A 400 -21.11 -43.87 -9.22
N ALA A 401 -21.48 -44.81 -10.09
CA ALA A 401 -22.76 -44.87 -10.82
C ALA A 401 -23.92 -44.02 -10.23
N GLY A 402 -24.25 -42.91 -10.90
CA GLY A 402 -25.33 -41.99 -10.51
C GLY A 402 -25.03 -41.05 -9.34
N THR A 403 -23.83 -41.10 -8.75
CA THR A 403 -23.42 -40.33 -7.57
C THR A 403 -21.99 -39.79 -7.70
N ILE A 404 -21.71 -38.73 -6.95
CA ILE A 404 -20.40 -38.10 -6.83
C ILE A 404 -20.05 -37.92 -5.36
N LYS A 405 -18.76 -37.93 -5.04
CA LYS A 405 -18.26 -37.59 -3.70
C LYS A 405 -17.13 -36.60 -3.85
N ILE A 406 -17.20 -35.49 -3.14
CA ILE A 406 -16.13 -34.49 -3.10
C ILE A 406 -15.15 -34.87 -1.99
N LEU A 407 -13.85 -34.82 -2.30
CA LEU A 407 -12.74 -35.26 -1.46
C LEU A 407 -12.00 -34.08 -0.80
#